data_AF-A0A2D0A396-F1
#
_entry.id   AF-A0A2D0A396-F1
#
_cell.length_a   1.000
_cell.length_b   1.000
_cell.length_c   1.000
_cell.angle_alpha   90.00
_cell.angle_beta   90.00
_cell.angle_gamma   90.00
#
_symmetry.space_group_name_H-M   'P 1'
#
loop_
_entity.id
_entity.type
_entity.pdbx_description
1 polymer ?
#
loop_
_entity_poly.entity_id
_entity_poly.type
_entity_poly.pdbx_seq_one_letter_code
_entity_poly.pdbx_strand_id
1 'polypeptide(L)'
;MSANQPQQNVDHESIGMSFATAEMDALEKSHPEWYAMYNDVLPDSLASRAELAELWATAPTPFANALIYGKYTMRLEIAAHTGIPFV
;
A
#
# COMPACT_ATOMS: atom_id res chain seq x y z
N MET A 1 12.53 -6.27 45.42
CA MET A 1 12.59 -7.31 44.36
C MET A 1 11.70 -6.83 43.23
N SER A 2 12.27 -6.22 42.20
CA SER A 2 11.51 -5.75 41.04
C SER A 2 11.21 -6.92 40.13
N ALA A 3 9.92 -7.19 39.89
CA ALA A 3 9.49 -8.20 38.94
C ALA A 3 9.93 -7.79 37.53
N ASN A 4 10.77 -8.61 36.90
CA ASN A 4 10.98 -8.61 35.45
C ASN A 4 9.60 -8.87 34.81
N GLN A 5 8.95 -7.83 34.29
CA GLN A 5 7.89 -8.05 33.31
C GLN A 5 8.55 -8.61 32.05
N PRO A 6 8.15 -9.80 31.56
CA PRO A 6 8.62 -10.27 30.27
C PRO A 6 8.11 -9.28 29.22
N GLN A 7 9.01 -8.53 28.63
CA GLN A 7 8.72 -7.70 27.47
C GLN A 7 8.27 -8.65 26.36
N GLN A 8 6.95 -8.70 26.10
CA GLN A 8 6.41 -9.41 24.96
C GLN A 8 7.01 -8.76 23.71
N ASN A 9 8.02 -9.40 23.12
CA ASN A 9 8.48 -9.05 21.79
C ASN A 9 7.34 -9.37 20.82
N VAL A 10 6.51 -8.37 20.55
CA VAL A 10 5.53 -8.43 19.47
C VAL A 10 6.32 -8.35 18.17
N ASP A 11 6.26 -9.43 17.39
CA ASP A 11 6.82 -9.46 16.04
C ASP A 11 5.91 -8.64 15.11
N HIS A 12 6.17 -7.33 15.08
CA HIS A 12 5.42 -6.37 14.27
C HIS A 12 5.53 -6.65 12.77
N GLU A 13 6.64 -7.24 12.32
CA GLU A 13 6.87 -7.57 10.92
C GLU A 13 5.93 -8.70 10.49
N SER A 14 5.94 -9.83 11.21
CA SER A 14 5.07 -10.97 10.93
C SER A 14 3.58 -10.60 10.96
N ILE A 15 3.17 -9.78 11.93
CA ILE A 15 1.79 -9.28 12.02
C ILE A 15 1.46 -8.39 10.81
N GLY A 16 2.33 -7.44 10.46
CA GLY A 16 2.11 -6.57 9.31
C GLY A 16 2.01 -7.34 7.99
N MET A 17 2.92 -8.30 7.78
CA MET A 17 2.93 -9.15 6.59
C MET A 17 1.67 -9.99 6.45
N SER A 18 1.24 -10.65 7.54
CA SER A 18 0.05 -11.49 7.52
C SER A 18 -1.22 -10.68 7.23
N PHE A 19 -1.37 -9.50 7.83
CA PHE A 19 -2.49 -8.59 7.56
C PHE A 19 -2.50 -8.11 6.10
N ALA A 20 -1.36 -7.59 5.61
CA ALA A 20 -1.28 -7.08 4.24
C ALA A 20 -1.54 -8.17 3.19
N THR A 21 -1.02 -9.39 3.40
CA THR A 21 -1.26 -10.52 2.50
C THR A 21 -2.74 -10.90 2.47
N ALA A 22 -3.38 -11.00 3.64
CA ALA A 22 -4.80 -11.36 3.71
C ALA A 22 -5.70 -10.32 3.04
N GLU A 23 -5.42 -9.03 3.19
CA GLU A 23 -6.18 -7.95 2.55
C GLU A 23 -5.96 -7.92 1.03
N MET A 24 -4.74 -8.18 0.55
CA MET A 24 -4.47 -8.30 -0.89
C MET A 24 -5.20 -9.51 -1.51
N ASP A 25 -5.17 -10.66 -0.84
CA ASP A 25 -5.92 -11.86 -1.27
C ASP A 25 -7.43 -11.61 -1.27
N ALA A 26 -7.94 -10.87 -0.29
CA ALA A 26 -9.34 -10.50 -0.21
C ALA A 26 -9.73 -9.56 -1.35
N LEU A 27 -8.89 -8.57 -1.67
CA LEU A 27 -9.10 -7.66 -2.80
C LEU A 27 -9.16 -8.40 -4.14
N GLU A 28 -8.24 -9.32 -4.40
CA GLU A 28 -8.22 -10.12 -5.63
C GLU A 28 -9.53 -10.90 -5.81
N LYS A 29 -10.03 -11.52 -4.73
CA LYS A 29 -11.26 -12.33 -4.77
C LYS A 29 -12.53 -11.51 -4.84
N SER A 30 -12.61 -10.40 -4.12
CA SER A 30 -13.84 -9.60 -3.97
C SER A 30 -13.99 -8.49 -5.01
N HIS A 31 -12.87 -8.00 -5.55
CA HIS A 31 -12.83 -6.91 -6.52
C HIS A 31 -11.84 -7.21 -7.67
N PRO A 32 -12.01 -8.32 -8.41
CA PRO A 32 -11.03 -8.80 -9.39
C PRO A 32 -10.75 -7.80 -10.52
N GLU A 33 -11.75 -7.04 -10.97
CA GLU A 33 -11.57 -6.02 -12.01
C GLU A 33 -10.70 -4.85 -11.52
N TRP A 34 -10.94 -4.39 -10.29
CA TRP A 34 -10.09 -3.36 -9.70
C TRP A 34 -8.68 -3.87 -9.44
N TYR A 35 -8.54 -5.13 -8.99
CA TYR A 35 -7.24 -5.77 -8.80
C TYR A 35 -6.47 -5.95 -10.12
N ALA A 36 -7.15 -6.26 -11.22
CA ALA A 36 -6.55 -6.29 -12.56
C ALA A 36 -6.08 -4.89 -12.97
N MET A 37 -6.90 -3.86 -12.80
CA MET A 37 -6.52 -2.47 -13.05
C MET A 37 -5.32 -2.04 -12.19
N TYR A 38 -5.28 -2.44 -10.92
CA TYR A 38 -4.13 -2.23 -10.04
C TYR A 38 -2.85 -2.85 -10.63
N ASN A 39 -2.93 -4.09 -11.14
CA ASN A 39 -1.77 -4.75 -11.74
C ASN A 39 -1.35 -4.12 -13.08
N ASP A 40 -2.31 -3.63 -13.87
CA ASP A 40 -2.03 -2.99 -15.16
C ASP A 40 -1.37 -1.61 -14.98
N VAL A 41 -1.83 -0.82 -14.00
CA VAL A 41 -1.27 0.51 -13.70
C VAL A 41 0.17 0.43 -13.19
N LEU A 42 0.57 -0.69 -12.58
CA LEU A 42 1.88 -0.88 -11.94
C LEU A 42 2.26 0.30 -10.99
N PRO A 43 1.53 0.50 -9.88
CA PRO A 43 1.63 1.68 -9.02
C PRO A 43 3.03 1.92 -8.43
N ASP A 44 3.82 0.87 -8.30
CA ASP A 44 5.19 0.93 -7.76
C ASP A 44 6.24 1.39 -8.78
N SER A 45 5.91 1.46 -10.08
CA SER A 45 6.91 1.71 -11.13
C SER A 45 6.49 2.78 -12.14
N LEU A 46 5.76 2.40 -13.19
CA LEU A 46 5.56 3.25 -14.38
C LEU A 46 4.31 4.12 -14.31
N ALA A 47 3.43 3.89 -13.33
CA ALA A 47 2.23 4.69 -13.15
C ALA A 47 2.54 6.20 -13.14
N SER A 48 1.83 6.92 -13.98
CA SER A 48 1.77 8.38 -13.95
C SER A 48 0.98 8.87 -12.74
N ARG A 49 1.10 10.16 -12.43
CA ARG A 49 0.33 10.78 -11.34
C ARG A 49 -1.17 10.69 -11.57
N ALA A 50 -1.62 10.81 -12.82
CA ALA A 50 -3.02 10.71 -13.19
C ALA A 50 -3.56 9.28 -13.01
N GLU A 51 -2.84 8.27 -13.50
CA GLU A 51 -3.24 6.86 -13.37
C GLU A 51 -3.33 6.44 -11.91
N LEU A 52 -2.35 6.83 -11.07
CA LEU A 52 -2.40 6.59 -9.63
C LEU A 52 -3.58 7.31 -8.96
N ALA A 53 -3.91 8.54 -9.37
CA ALA A 53 -5.05 9.28 -8.82
C ALA A 53 -6.40 8.65 -9.21
N GLU A 54 -6.54 8.17 -10.45
CA GLU A 54 -7.73 7.46 -10.92
C GLU A 54 -7.90 6.10 -10.21
N LEU A 55 -6.81 5.35 -10.07
CA LEU A 55 -6.78 4.11 -9.30
C LEU A 55 -7.16 4.34 -7.83
N TRP A 56 -6.71 5.46 -7.25
CA TRP A 56 -7.05 5.83 -5.88
C TRP A 56 -8.52 6.20 -5.71
N ALA A 57 -9.08 6.98 -6.64
CA ALA A 57 -10.46 7.43 -6.61
C ALA A 57 -11.48 6.28 -6.72
N THR A 58 -11.05 5.16 -7.30
CA THR A 58 -11.87 3.96 -7.50
C THR A 58 -11.62 2.86 -6.46
N ALA A 59 -10.77 3.11 -5.46
CA ALA A 59 -10.38 2.13 -4.46
C ALA A 59 -11.62 1.55 -3.72
N PRO A 60 -11.86 0.23 -3.79
CA PRO A 60 -13.12 -0.37 -3.35
C PRO A 60 -13.19 -0.61 -1.84
N THR A 61 -12.04 -0.62 -1.16
CA THR A 61 -11.94 -0.86 0.29
C THR A 61 -11.07 0.18 0.97
N PRO A 62 -11.22 0.38 2.29
CA PRO A 62 -10.32 1.23 3.06
C PRO A 62 -8.84 0.80 2.94
N PHE A 63 -8.58 -0.51 2.88
CA PHE A 63 -7.23 -1.03 2.67
C PHE A 63 -6.67 -0.63 1.30
N ALA A 64 -7.43 -0.84 0.21
CA ALA A 64 -7.02 -0.40 -1.13
C ALA A 64 -6.75 1.11 -1.17
N ASN A 65 -7.62 1.91 -0.52
CA ASN A 65 -7.44 3.35 -0.46
C ASN A 65 -6.13 3.74 0.25
N ALA A 66 -5.86 3.13 1.42
CA ALA A 66 -4.63 3.37 2.17
C ALA A 66 -3.38 2.89 1.41
N LEU A 67 -3.48 1.76 0.69
CA LEU A 67 -2.41 1.22 -0.14
C LEU A 67 -2.01 2.19 -1.25
N ILE A 68 -2.98 2.71 -2.01
CA ILE A 68 -2.69 3.66 -3.10
C ILE A 68 -2.22 5.00 -2.54
N TYR A 69 -2.82 5.49 -1.45
CA TYR A 69 -2.34 6.70 -0.78
C TYR A 69 -0.85 6.59 -0.41
N GLY A 70 -0.44 5.50 0.23
CA GLY A 70 0.95 5.28 0.61
C GLY A 70 1.92 5.30 -0.58
N LYS A 71 1.54 4.64 -1.68
CA LYS A 71 2.34 4.64 -2.92
C LYS A 71 2.40 6.04 -3.55
N TYR A 72 1.29 6.76 -3.58
CA TYR A 72 1.22 8.12 -4.11
C TYR A 72 2.10 9.08 -3.32
N THR A 73 2.04 9.05 -1.98
CA THR A 73 2.87 9.93 -1.14
C THR A 73 4.35 9.58 -1.23
N MET A 74 4.69 8.29 -1.31
CA MET A 74 6.07 7.85 -1.53
C MET A 74 6.64 8.38 -2.85
N ARG A 75 5.83 8.37 -3.93
CA ARG A 75 6.23 8.93 -5.23
C ARG A 75 6.44 10.44 -5.19
N LEU A 76 5.60 11.17 -4.44
CA LEU A 76 5.79 12.60 -4.21
C LEU A 76 7.07 12.89 -3.42
N GLU A 77 7.33 12.13 -2.37
CA GLU A 77 8.54 12.25 -1.55
C GLU A 77 9.80 12.02 -2.39
N ILE A 78 9.84 10.93 -3.18
CA ILE A 78 10.95 10.64 -4.11
C ILE A 78 11.17 11.79 -5.07
N ALA A 79 10.11 12.32 -5.69
CA ALA A 79 10.24 13.43 -6.63
C ALA A 79 10.82 14.69 -5.96
N ALA A 80 10.37 15.00 -4.73
CA ALA A 80 10.85 16.14 -3.98
C ALA A 80 12.35 16.02 -3.60
N HIS A 81 12.84 14.81 -3.31
CA HIS A 81 14.22 14.60 -2.86
C HIS A 81 15.21 14.30 -3.99
N THR A 82 14.76 13.70 -5.09
CA THR A 82 15.64 13.29 -6.20
C THR A 82 15.62 14.28 -7.37
N GLY A 83 14.60 15.14 -7.45
CA GLY A 83 14.37 15.99 -8.61
C GLY A 83 13.85 15.25 -9.85
N ILE A 84 13.61 13.93 -9.76
CA ILE A 84 12.99 13.14 -10.83
C ILE A 84 11.48 13.40 -10.79
N PRO A 85 10.87 14.00 -11.82
CA PRO A 85 9.46 14.37 -11.76
C PRO A 85 8.52 13.16 -11.67
N PHE A 86 7.53 13.25 -10.79
CA PHE A 86 6.36 12.37 -10.82
C PHE A 86 5.28 13.01 -11.70
N VAL A 87 5.38 12.75 -13.01
CA VAL A 87 4.46 13.24 -14.05
C VAL A 87 3.20 12.41 -14.13
#